data_AF-C5TCN5-F1
#
_entry.id   AF-C5TCN5-F1
#
_cell.length_a   1.000
_cell.length_b   1.000
_cell.length_c   1.000
_cell.angle_alpha   90.00
_cell.angle_beta   90.00
_cell.angle_gamma   90.00
#
_symmetry.space_group_name_H-M   'P 1'
#
loop_
_entity.id
_entity.type
_entity.pdbx_description
1 polymer ?
#
loop_
_entity_poly.entity_id
_entity_poly.type
_entity_poly.pdbx_seq_one_letter_code
_entity_poly.pdbx_strand_id
1 'polypeptide(L)'
;MNTLAITLQPVDWLNLFLYYLSLSLLAVGGAIATAPDMHRFLVERQGWLTDLQFNASIAIAQAAPGPNVLFIALLGWNVGINAGGTGPAGWASGTLGMLLSMVGIMLPSTTLTW
;
A
#
# COMPACT_ATOMS: atom_id res chain seq x y z
N MET A 1 -16.69 -7.74 -5.74
CA MET A 1 -15.38 -7.06 -5.80
C MET A 1 -15.08 -6.77 -7.26
N ASN A 2 -15.08 -5.51 -7.68
CA ASN A 2 -14.74 -5.15 -9.06
C ASN A 2 -13.21 -5.05 -9.14
N THR A 3 -12.55 -6.11 -9.58
CA THR A 3 -11.08 -6.16 -9.68
C THR A 3 -10.64 -5.22 -10.79
N LEU A 4 -9.90 -4.16 -10.47
CA LEU A 4 -9.23 -3.36 -11.48
C LEU A 4 -8.14 -4.23 -12.12
N ALA A 5 -8.06 -4.27 -13.44
CA ALA A 5 -6.95 -4.93 -14.14
C ALA A 5 -5.94 -3.86 -14.54
N ILE A 6 -4.81 -3.81 -13.83
CA ILE A 6 -3.70 -2.91 -14.14
C ILE A 6 -2.47 -3.73 -14.55
N THR A 7 -1.56 -3.15 -15.32
CA THR A 7 -0.30 -3.80 -15.68
C THR A 7 0.84 -2.99 -15.11
N LEU A 8 1.43 -3.46 -14.01
CA LEU A 8 2.57 -2.79 -13.37
C LEU A 8 3.88 -3.21 -14.02
N GLN A 9 4.64 -2.23 -14.48
CA GLN A 9 6.03 -2.42 -14.92
C GLN A 9 6.95 -2.54 -13.69
N PRO A 10 8.17 -3.11 -13.83
CA PRO A 10 9.15 -3.16 -12.73
C PRO A 10 9.44 -1.78 -12.10
N VAL A 11 9.38 -0.71 -12.90
CA VAL A 11 9.56 0.67 -12.41
C VAL A 11 8.42 1.11 -11.48
N ASP A 12 7.19 0.63 -11.70
CA ASP A 12 6.04 1.00 -10.88
C ASP A 12 6.12 0.37 -9.49
N TRP A 13 6.63 -0.86 -9.40
CA TRP A 13 6.94 -1.51 -8.13
C TRP A 13 8.01 -0.77 -7.34
N LEU A 14 9.05 -0.28 -8.03
CA LEU A 14 10.07 0.56 -7.41
C LEU A 14 9.48 1.90 -6.95
N ASN A 15 8.61 2.52 -7.76
CA ASN A 15 7.93 3.76 -7.40
C ASN A 15 7.03 3.57 -6.16
N LEU A 16 6.30 2.46 -6.08
CA LEU A 16 5.51 2.10 -4.90
C LEU A 16 6.41 2.00 -3.66
N PHE A 17 7.52 1.28 -3.76
CA PHE A 17 8.49 1.13 -2.67
C PHE A 17 9.07 2.48 -2.23
N LEU A 18 9.60 3.27 -3.16
CA LEU A 18 10.20 4.58 -2.87
C LEU A 18 9.18 5.59 -2.33
N TYR A 19 7.93 5.51 -2.78
CA TYR A 19 6.86 6.33 -2.25
C TYR A 19 6.64 6.04 -0.76
N TYR A 20 6.45 4.77 -0.37
CA TYR A 20 6.32 4.41 1.05
C TYR A 20 7.59 4.66 1.86
N LEU A 21 8.77 4.51 1.25
CA LEU A 21 10.05 4.86 1.85
C LEU A 21 10.11 6.36 2.20
N SER A 22 9.73 7.23 1.26
CA SER A 22 9.67 8.68 1.52
C SER A 22 8.62 9.05 2.55
N LEU A 23 7.43 8.42 2.50
CA LEU A 23 6.37 8.62 3.49
C LEU A 23 6.80 8.24 4.90
N SER A 24 7.67 7.23 5.06
CA SER A 24 8.20 6.82 6.37
C SER A 24 8.92 7.96 7.08
N LEU A 25 9.71 8.72 6.32
CA LEU A 25 10.46 9.88 6.82
C LEU A 25 9.54 11.08 7.13
N LEU A 26 8.39 11.15 6.48
CA LEU A 26 7.44 12.25 6.56
C LEU A 26 6.25 11.97 7.50
N ALA A 27 6.16 10.77 8.07
CA ALA A 27 5.06 10.32 8.94
C ALA A 27 5.12 10.95 10.36
N VAL A 28 5.25 12.27 10.44
CA VAL A 28 5.18 13.05 11.68
C VAL A 28 3.72 13.11 12.12
N GLY A 29 3.37 12.38 13.19
CA GLY A 29 1.99 12.27 13.67
C GLY A 29 1.31 10.90 13.45
N GLY A 30 2.05 9.92 12.92
CA GLY A 30 1.60 8.53 12.77
C GLY A 30 1.02 8.21 11.39
N ALA A 31 0.96 6.92 11.06
CA ALA A 31 0.66 6.45 9.71
C ALA A 31 -0.69 6.92 9.14
N ILE A 32 -1.72 7.05 9.98
CA ILE A 32 -3.05 7.46 9.50
C ILE A 32 -3.08 8.91 9.00
N ALA A 33 -2.21 9.78 9.51
CA ALA A 33 -2.09 11.17 9.06
C ALA A 33 -1.67 11.27 7.59
N THR A 34 -0.98 10.25 7.08
CA THR A 34 -0.53 10.16 5.68
C THR A 34 -1.57 9.53 4.74
N ALA A 35 -2.73 9.10 5.25
CA ALA A 35 -3.77 8.47 4.42
C ALA A 35 -4.28 9.37 3.27
N PRO A 36 -4.49 10.69 3.45
CA PRO A 36 -4.89 11.57 2.34
C PRO A 36 -3.85 11.61 1.21
N ASP A 37 -2.55 11.57 1.54
CA ASP A 37 -1.49 11.53 0.54
C ASP A 37 -1.45 10.19 -0.18
N MET A 38 -1.62 9.08 0.56
CA MET A 38 -1.69 7.74 -0.03
C MET A 38 -2.88 7.61 -0.99
N HIS A 39 -4.04 8.18 -0.64
CA HIS A 39 -5.21 8.20 -1.50
C HIS A 39 -4.92 8.97 -2.80
N ARG A 40 -4.39 10.20 -2.70
CA ARG A 40 -3.99 11.01 -3.85
C ARG A 40 -2.99 10.28 -4.76
N PHE A 41 -2.03 9.57 -4.19
CA PHE A 41 -1.03 8.86 -4.97
C PHE A 41 -1.60 7.59 -5.62
N LEU A 42 -2.21 6.70 -4.84
CA LEU A 42 -2.63 5.37 -5.30
C LEU A 42 -3.93 5.38 -6.10
N VAL A 43 -4.86 6.27 -5.76
CA VAL A 43 -6.19 6.36 -6.39
C VAL A 43 -6.16 7.43 -7.48
N GLU A 44 -5.89 8.69 -7.12
CA GLU A 44 -6.05 9.81 -8.07
C GLU A 44 -4.94 9.88 -9.13
N ARG A 45 -3.67 9.76 -8.74
CA ARG A 45 -2.54 9.90 -9.67
C ARG A 45 -2.24 8.64 -10.45
N GLN A 46 -2.06 7.51 -9.75
CA GLN A 46 -1.64 6.26 -10.38
C GLN A 46 -2.80 5.40 -10.86
N GLY A 47 -3.99 5.57 -10.28
CA GLY A 47 -5.16 4.72 -10.59
C GLY A 47 -4.93 3.24 -10.27
N TRP A 48 -4.00 2.92 -9.37
CA TRP A 48 -3.70 1.54 -8.96
C TRP A 48 -4.77 0.97 -8.03
N LEU A 49 -5.54 1.83 -7.37
CA LEU A 49 -6.66 1.47 -6.50
C LEU A 49 -7.91 2.29 -6.85
N THR A 50 -9.08 1.75 -6.53
CA THR A 50 -10.33 2.53 -6.47
C THR A 50 -10.52 3.16 -5.09
N ASP A 51 -11.34 4.20 -5.00
CA ASP A 51 -11.83 4.73 -3.72
C ASP A 51 -12.42 3.64 -2.81
N LEU A 52 -13.17 2.72 -3.40
CA LEU A 52 -13.78 1.62 -2.67
C LEU A 52 -12.72 0.68 -2.07
N GLN A 53 -11.70 0.31 -2.84
CA GLN A 53 -10.60 -0.54 -2.37
C GLN A 53 -9.79 0.16 -1.28
N PHE A 54 -9.53 1.46 -1.45
CA PHE A 54 -8.79 2.25 -0.48
C PHE A 54 -9.55 2.34 0.86
N ASN A 55 -10.82 2.76 0.81
CA ASN A 55 -11.66 2.92 2.01
C ASN A 55 -11.93 1.58 2.69
N ALA A 56 -12.16 0.51 1.92
CA ALA A 56 -12.33 -0.83 2.48
C ALA A 56 -11.05 -1.32 3.18
N SER A 57 -9.87 -1.04 2.63
CA SER A 57 -8.59 -1.42 3.25
C SER A 57 -8.40 -0.75 4.61
N ILE A 58 -8.75 0.54 4.71
CA ILE A 58 -8.73 1.25 6.00
C ILE A 58 -9.77 0.66 6.96
N ALA A 59 -11.01 0.49 6.51
CA ALA A 59 -12.08 -0.04 7.36
C ALA A 59 -11.75 -1.42 7.92
N ILE A 60 -11.22 -2.33 7.10
CA ILE A 60 -10.80 -3.67 7.52
C ILE A 60 -9.66 -3.57 8.54
N ALA A 61 -8.65 -2.73 8.30
CA ALA A 61 -7.54 -2.58 9.22
C ALA A 61 -7.96 -1.98 10.57
N GLN A 62 -8.93 -1.06 10.59
CA GLN A 62 -9.47 -0.47 11.82
C GLN A 62 -10.39 -1.43 12.57
N ALA A 63 -11.05 -2.35 11.86
CA ALA A 63 -11.86 -3.39 12.48
C ALA A 63 -11.01 -4.54 13.05
N ALA A 64 -9.80 -4.75 12.54
CA ALA A 64 -8.91 -5.81 12.99
C ALA A 64 -8.22 -5.45 14.32
N PRO A 65 -8.11 -6.40 15.27
CA PRO A 65 -7.27 -6.22 16.45
C PRO A 65 -5.79 -6.22 16.03
N GLY A 66 -5.11 -5.09 16.12
CA GLY A 66 -3.71 -4.99 15.69
C GLY A 66 -3.19 -3.55 15.61
N PRO A 67 -1.98 -3.37 15.05
CA PRO A 67 -1.38 -2.05 14.90
C PRO A 67 -2.07 -1.24 13.79
N ASN A 68 -2.28 0.06 14.05
CA ASN A 68 -2.97 0.99 13.15
C ASN A 68 -2.37 1.11 11.73
N VAL A 69 -1.16 0.60 11.50
CA VAL A 69 -0.45 0.58 10.21
C VAL A 69 -0.90 -0.53 9.25
N LEU A 70 -1.72 -1.48 9.71
CA LEU A 70 -2.14 -2.64 8.89
C LEU A 70 -2.84 -2.25 7.58
N PHE A 71 -3.46 -1.09 7.50
CA PHE A 71 -4.09 -0.65 6.24
C PHE A 71 -3.07 -0.49 5.11
N ILE A 72 -1.82 -0.11 5.41
CA ILE A 72 -0.77 0.03 4.39
C ILE A 72 -0.43 -1.33 3.75
N ALA A 73 -0.46 -2.40 4.54
CA ALA A 73 -0.26 -3.76 4.05
C ALA A 73 -1.40 -4.16 3.11
N LEU A 74 -2.64 -3.83 3.48
CA LEU A 74 -3.82 -4.07 2.66
C LEU A 74 -3.84 -3.24 1.37
N LEU A 75 -3.38 -1.98 1.43
CA LEU A 75 -3.23 -1.15 0.23
C LEU A 75 -2.21 -1.79 -0.74
N GLY A 76 -1.03 -2.18 -0.25
CA GLY A 76 -0.02 -2.88 -1.05
C GLY A 76 -0.53 -4.21 -1.62
N TRP A 77 -1.29 -4.98 -0.83
CA TRP A 77 -1.93 -6.21 -1.29
C TRP A 77 -2.92 -5.95 -2.44
N ASN A 78 -3.81 -4.95 -2.31
CA ASN A 78 -4.79 -4.64 -3.34
C ASN A 78 -4.12 -4.13 -4.63
N VAL A 79 -3.05 -3.33 -4.53
CA VAL A 79 -2.25 -2.91 -5.70
C VAL A 79 -1.70 -4.13 -6.42
N GLY A 80 -1.13 -5.09 -5.67
CA GLY A 80 -0.60 -6.31 -6.26
C GLY A 80 -1.66 -7.22 -6.88
N ILE A 81 -2.80 -7.41 -6.21
CA ILE A 81 -3.92 -8.20 -6.75
C ILE A 81 -4.49 -7.58 -8.02
N ASN A 82 -4.62 -6.25 -8.07
CA ASN A 82 -5.04 -5.56 -9.29
C ASN A 82 -4.05 -5.76 -10.45
N ALA A 83 -2.75 -5.95 -10.13
CA ALA A 83 -1.70 -6.15 -11.11
C ALA A 83 -1.55 -7.59 -11.61
N GLY A 84 -1.67 -8.58 -10.72
CA GLY A 84 -1.52 -10.00 -11.06
C GLY A 84 -2.83 -10.75 -11.30
N GLY A 85 -3.97 -10.09 -11.12
CA GLY A 85 -5.30 -10.67 -11.32
C GLY A 85 -5.71 -11.63 -10.21
N THR A 86 -6.64 -12.53 -10.52
CA THR A 86 -7.15 -13.54 -9.59
C THR A 86 -6.39 -14.85 -9.70
N GLY A 87 -6.06 -15.49 -8.57
CA GLY A 87 -5.39 -16.79 -8.52
C GLY A 87 -3.96 -16.71 -7.99
N PRO A 88 -3.14 -17.76 -8.20
CA PRO A 88 -1.82 -17.85 -7.57
C PRO A 88 -0.85 -16.72 -7.97
N ALA A 89 -0.91 -16.26 -9.22
CA ALA A 89 -0.10 -15.12 -9.70
C ALA A 89 -0.53 -13.79 -9.05
N GLY A 90 -1.83 -13.61 -8.86
CA GLY A 90 -2.41 -12.52 -8.08
C GLY A 90 -1.95 -12.53 -6.64
N TRP A 91 -1.94 -13.69 -6.00
CA TRP A 91 -1.47 -13.81 -4.62
C TRP A 91 0.02 -13.51 -4.49
N ALA A 92 0.84 -13.95 -5.45
CA ALA A 92 2.28 -13.64 -5.45
C ALA A 92 2.57 -12.15 -5.64
N SER A 93 1.85 -11.48 -6.56
CA SER A 93 1.95 -10.03 -6.74
C SER A 93 1.35 -9.26 -5.56
N GLY A 94 0.27 -9.75 -4.96
CA GLY A 94 -0.33 -9.22 -3.74
C GLY A 94 0.63 -9.28 -2.54
N THR A 95 1.28 -10.43 -2.30
CA THR A 95 2.28 -10.55 -1.23
C THR A 95 3.49 -9.67 -1.52
N LEU A 96 3.94 -9.57 -2.77
CA LEU A 96 5.02 -8.67 -3.15
C LEU A 96 4.67 -7.20 -2.89
N GLY A 97 3.48 -6.74 -3.30
CA GLY A 97 3.02 -5.38 -3.04
C GLY A 97 2.87 -5.09 -1.55
N MET A 98 2.31 -6.02 -0.79
CA MET A 98 2.24 -5.93 0.67
C MET A 98 3.63 -5.79 1.31
N LEU A 99 4.59 -6.63 0.90
CA LEU A 99 5.95 -6.61 1.42
C LEU A 99 6.66 -5.30 1.05
N LEU A 100 6.57 -4.85 -0.19
CA LEU A 100 7.19 -3.59 -0.63
C LEU A 100 6.65 -2.40 0.16
N SER A 101 5.33 -2.30 0.34
CA SER A 101 4.74 -1.21 1.12
C SER A 101 5.15 -1.25 2.60
N MET A 102 5.17 -2.44 3.21
CA MET A 102 5.57 -2.63 4.61
C MET A 102 7.05 -2.35 4.84
N VAL A 103 7.91 -2.91 4.01
CA VAL A 103 9.35 -2.69 4.09
C VAL A 103 9.67 -1.23 3.80
N GLY A 104 9.02 -0.62 2.81
CA GLY A 104 9.16 0.80 2.50
C GLY A 104 8.78 1.69 3.69
N ILE A 105 7.61 1.50 4.29
CA ILE A 105 7.16 2.37 5.38
C ILE A 105 7.91 2.12 6.70
N MET A 106 8.44 0.92 6.94
CA MET A 106 9.12 0.60 8.21
C MET A 106 10.64 0.82 8.20
N LEU A 107 11.33 0.66 7.05
CA LEU A 107 12.79 0.71 7.00
C LEU A 107 13.40 2.04 7.49
N PRO A 108 12.95 3.22 7.03
CA PRO A 108 13.60 4.47 7.41
C PRO A 108 13.37 4.83 8.88
N SER A 109 12.13 4.71 9.35
CA SER A 109 11.80 5.01 10.75
C SER A 109 12.51 4.09 11.75
N THR A 110 12.67 2.79 11.45
CA THR A 110 13.38 1.84 12.32
C THR A 110 14.90 2.04 12.35
N THR A 111 15.49 2.62 11.31
CA THR A 111 16.94 2.88 11.23
C THR A 111 17.35 4.23 11.84
N LEU A 112 16.41 5.16 12.02
CA LEU A 112 16.66 6.51 12.54
C LEU A 112 16.41 6.67 14.06
N THR A 113 15.80 5.68 14.71
CA THR A 113 15.41 5.76 16.15
C THR A 113 16.48 5.25 17.13
N TRP A 114 17.77 5.43 16.83
CA TRP A 114 18.87 5.10 17.75
C TRP A 114 19.39 6.32 18.50
#